data_AF-A0AB72ZS62-F1
#
_entry.id   AF-A0AB72ZS62-F1
#
_cell.length_a   1.000
_cell.length_b   1.000
_cell.length_c   1.000
_cell.angle_alpha   90.00
_cell.angle_beta   90.00
_cell.angle_gamma   90.00
#
_symmetry.space_group_name_H-M   'P 1'
#
loop_
_entity.id
_entity.type
_entity.pdbx_description
1 polymer ?
#
loop_
_entity_poly.entity_id
_entity_poly.type
_entity_poly.pdbx_seq_one_letter_code
_entity_poly.pdbx_strand_id
1 'polypeptide(L)'
;DNLSNLLNQYNYLNSLVNLASTPSAITGAIDNLSSSAINLTSATTTSPAYQAVALALNAAVGMWQVIAFGISCGPGPNLGTEHLENGGVRSFDNTPNYSYNTGSGTTTTTCNGASNVGPNGILSSSEYQVLNTAYQTIQTALNQNQGGGMPALNSSKNMVVNINQTFTRNPTTEYTYPDGNGNYYSGGSSIPIQLKISSVNDAENLLQQAATIINVLTTQNPHVNGGGGAWGFGGKTGNVMDIFGDSFNAINEMIKNAQAVLEKTKQLNANENTQITQPDNFNPYTSKDTQFAQEMLNRANAQAEILNLAKQVADNFHSIQGPIQQDLEECTAGSAGVINDNTYGSGCAFVKETLNSLEQHTAYYGNQVNQDRALSQTILNFKEALNTLGKDSTAINNGISHLPNA
;
A
#
# COMPACT_ATOMS: atom_id res chain seq x y z
N ASP A 1 -27.67 31.99 -10.13
CA ASP A 1 -27.07 30.94 -9.29
C ASP A 1 -28.08 30.03 -8.62
N ASN A 2 -29.01 30.56 -7.80
CA ASN A 2 -29.96 29.71 -7.06
C ASN A 2 -30.87 28.85 -7.96
N LEU A 3 -31.43 29.42 -9.05
CA LEU A 3 -32.24 28.67 -10.01
C LEU A 3 -31.45 27.58 -10.76
N SER A 4 -30.17 27.84 -11.06
CA SER A 4 -29.33 26.86 -11.76
C SER A 4 -29.01 25.65 -10.88
N ASN A 5 -28.74 25.87 -9.60
CA ASN A 5 -28.54 24.78 -8.63
C ASN A 5 -29.81 23.94 -8.48
N LEU A 6 -30.98 24.58 -8.39
CA LEU A 6 -32.26 23.90 -8.30
C LEU A 6 -32.59 23.08 -9.56
N LEU A 7 -32.30 23.62 -10.75
CA LEU A 7 -32.43 22.88 -12.02
C LEU A 7 -31.52 21.64 -12.07
N ASN A 8 -30.27 21.76 -11.61
CA ASN A 8 -29.34 20.63 -11.56
C ASN A 8 -29.84 19.54 -10.60
N GLN A 9 -30.31 19.93 -9.41
CA GLN A 9 -30.90 19.01 -8.43
C GLN A 9 -32.15 18.31 -9.00
N TYR A 10 -33.07 19.07 -9.60
CA TYR A 10 -34.27 18.53 -10.22
C TYR A 10 -33.92 17.53 -11.33
N ASN A 11 -33.01 17.90 -12.24
CA ASN A 11 -32.60 17.03 -13.35
C ASN A 11 -31.96 15.74 -12.85
N TYR A 12 -31.11 15.82 -11.82
CA TYR A 12 -30.47 14.66 -11.21
C TYR A 12 -31.50 13.72 -10.56
N LEU A 13 -32.38 14.26 -9.72
CA LEU A 13 -33.42 13.47 -9.05
C LEU A 13 -34.42 12.88 -10.05
N ASN A 14 -34.77 13.62 -11.11
CA ASN A 14 -35.67 13.17 -12.16
C ASN A 14 -35.05 12.00 -12.94
N SER A 15 -33.75 12.06 -13.21
CA SER A 15 -33.00 10.94 -13.79
C SER A 15 -33.06 9.69 -12.89
N LEU A 16 -32.82 9.84 -11.58
CA LEU A 16 -32.88 8.74 -10.63
C LEU A 16 -34.29 8.12 -10.53
N VAL A 17 -35.34 8.94 -10.51
CA VAL A 17 -36.74 8.45 -10.50
C VAL A 17 -37.05 7.67 -11.78
N ASN A 18 -36.61 8.16 -12.94
CA ASN A 18 -36.77 7.43 -14.20
C ASN A 18 -36.04 6.07 -14.17
N LEU A 19 -34.80 6.03 -13.70
CA LEU A 19 -34.03 4.80 -13.54
C LEU A 19 -34.71 3.83 -12.55
N ALA A 20 -35.18 4.33 -11.40
CA ALA A 20 -35.88 3.54 -10.38
C ALA A 20 -37.21 2.96 -10.87
N SER A 21 -37.80 3.53 -11.93
CA SER A 21 -39.02 3.02 -12.58
C SER A 21 -38.74 2.17 -13.82
N THR A 22 -37.47 1.92 -14.14
CA THR A 22 -37.05 1.18 -15.34
C THR A 22 -36.42 -0.16 -14.94
N PRO A 23 -37.13 -1.30 -15.07
CA PRO A 23 -36.61 -2.60 -14.64
C PRO A 23 -35.24 -2.94 -15.24
N SER A 24 -35.01 -2.70 -16.54
CA SER A 24 -33.71 -2.98 -17.16
C SER A 24 -32.56 -2.16 -16.57
N ALA A 25 -32.82 -0.92 -16.12
CA ALA A 25 -31.82 -0.09 -15.45
C ALA A 25 -31.48 -0.63 -14.06
N ILE A 26 -32.48 -1.13 -13.33
CA ILE A 26 -32.28 -1.78 -12.02
C ILE A 26 -31.45 -3.05 -12.18
N THR A 27 -31.77 -3.90 -13.17
CA THR A 27 -30.96 -5.10 -13.48
C THR A 27 -29.52 -4.70 -13.81
N GLY A 28 -29.32 -3.68 -14.65
CA GLY A 28 -27.98 -3.18 -14.97
C GLY A 28 -27.20 -2.72 -13.73
N ALA A 29 -27.85 -2.04 -12.79
CA ALA A 29 -27.22 -1.63 -11.54
C ALA A 29 -26.85 -2.82 -10.63
N ILE A 30 -27.70 -3.86 -10.58
CA ILE A 30 -27.38 -5.12 -9.87
C ILE A 30 -26.16 -5.80 -10.49
N ASP A 31 -26.09 -5.87 -11.82
CA ASP A 31 -24.98 -6.48 -12.55
C ASP A 31 -23.68 -5.69 -12.34
N ASN A 32 -23.76 -4.36 -12.33
CA ASN A 32 -22.63 -3.48 -12.04
C ASN A 32 -22.10 -3.68 -10.62
N LEU A 33 -22.98 -3.71 -9.61
CA LEU A 33 -22.58 -3.97 -8.22
C LEU A 33 -21.92 -5.33 -8.07
N SER A 34 -22.44 -6.36 -8.72
CA SER A 34 -21.86 -7.72 -8.66
C SER A 34 -20.51 -7.77 -9.36
N SER A 35 -20.39 -7.17 -10.55
CA SER A 35 -19.13 -7.11 -11.30
C SER A 35 -18.05 -6.33 -10.57
N SER A 36 -18.42 -5.20 -9.94
CA SER A 36 -17.52 -4.38 -9.15
C SER A 36 -17.07 -5.10 -7.86
N ALA A 37 -17.96 -5.85 -7.21
CA ALA A 37 -17.58 -6.66 -6.06
C ALA A 37 -16.60 -7.77 -6.42
N ILE A 38 -16.84 -8.50 -7.51
CA ILE A 38 -15.90 -9.50 -8.06
C ILE A 38 -14.56 -8.83 -8.38
N ASN A 39 -14.58 -7.64 -8.99
CA ASN A 39 -13.35 -6.93 -9.29
C ASN A 39 -12.57 -6.60 -8.01
N LEU A 40 -13.22 -6.03 -6.99
CA LEU A 40 -12.59 -5.69 -5.71
C LEU A 40 -11.97 -6.91 -5.01
N THR A 41 -12.57 -8.10 -5.12
CA THR A 41 -12.14 -9.29 -4.36
C THR A 41 -11.19 -10.21 -5.12
N SER A 42 -11.35 -10.35 -6.45
CA SER A 42 -10.65 -11.36 -7.25
C SER A 42 -9.79 -10.81 -8.39
N ALA A 43 -9.89 -9.53 -8.74
CA ALA A 43 -8.99 -8.94 -9.74
C ALA A 43 -7.71 -8.40 -9.09
N THR A 44 -6.69 -8.18 -9.92
CA THR A 44 -5.38 -7.62 -9.49
C THR A 44 -5.18 -6.22 -10.07
N THR A 45 -4.75 -6.12 -11.33
CA THR A 45 -4.41 -4.85 -11.99
C THR A 45 -5.54 -3.82 -11.96
N THR A 46 -6.79 -4.27 -12.10
CA THR A 46 -7.94 -3.35 -12.16
C THR A 46 -8.65 -3.16 -10.82
N SER A 47 -8.25 -3.88 -9.78
CA SER A 47 -8.90 -3.82 -8.46
C SER A 47 -8.31 -2.72 -7.60
N PRO A 48 -9.07 -1.67 -7.24
CA PRO A 48 -8.60 -0.65 -6.29
C PRO A 48 -8.14 -1.23 -4.96
N ALA A 49 -8.81 -2.28 -4.47
CA ALA A 49 -8.45 -2.91 -3.22
C ALA A 49 -7.09 -3.62 -3.30
N TYR A 50 -6.85 -4.37 -4.39
CA TYR A 50 -5.55 -5.00 -4.63
C TYR A 50 -4.46 -3.94 -4.80
N GLN A 51 -4.71 -2.88 -5.58
CA GLN A 51 -3.73 -1.82 -5.80
C GLN A 51 -3.39 -1.07 -4.51
N ALA A 52 -4.36 -0.88 -3.59
CA ALA A 52 -4.10 -0.29 -2.29
C ALA A 52 -3.17 -1.16 -1.42
N VAL A 53 -3.42 -2.47 -1.37
CA VAL A 53 -2.52 -3.41 -0.69
C VAL A 53 -1.13 -3.39 -1.33
N ALA A 54 -1.05 -3.49 -2.65
CA ALA A 54 0.21 -3.46 -3.38
C ALA A 54 0.98 -2.17 -3.12
N LEU A 55 0.31 -1.00 -3.11
CA LEU A 55 0.96 0.29 -2.87
C LEU A 55 1.58 0.35 -1.47
N ALA A 56 0.89 -0.15 -0.44
CA ALA A 56 1.44 -0.21 0.92
C ALA A 56 2.69 -1.11 1.00
N LEU A 57 2.67 -2.28 0.34
CA LEU A 57 3.83 -3.17 0.26
C LEU A 57 5.00 -2.50 -0.47
N ASN A 58 4.72 -1.90 -1.63
CA ASN A 58 5.69 -1.25 -2.48
C ASN A 58 6.34 -0.05 -1.79
N ALA A 59 5.57 0.74 -1.04
CA ALA A 59 6.10 1.86 -0.27
C ALA A 59 7.01 1.40 0.87
N ALA A 60 6.66 0.33 1.60
CA ALA A 60 7.51 -0.20 2.67
C ALA A 60 8.84 -0.78 2.13
N VAL A 61 8.77 -1.52 1.02
CA VAL A 61 9.95 -2.07 0.31
C VAL A 61 10.80 -0.95 -0.27
N GLY A 62 10.17 0.01 -0.95
CA GLY A 62 10.82 1.17 -1.55
C GLY A 62 11.52 2.02 -0.50
N MET A 63 10.88 2.24 0.67
CA MET A 63 11.49 3.00 1.76
C MET A 63 12.80 2.36 2.23
N TRP A 64 12.81 1.04 2.40
CA TRP A 64 14.04 0.32 2.71
C TRP A 64 15.08 0.48 1.60
N GLN A 65 14.69 0.35 0.33
CA GLN A 65 15.62 0.49 -0.81
C GLN A 65 16.27 1.88 -0.90
N VAL A 66 15.51 2.93 -0.57
CA VAL A 66 16.01 4.30 -0.61
C VAL A 66 17.00 4.58 0.53
N ILE A 67 16.75 4.07 1.74
CA ILE A 67 17.54 4.48 2.92
C ILE A 67 18.61 3.49 3.37
N ALA A 68 18.53 2.22 2.96
CA ALA A 68 19.35 1.13 3.52
C ALA A 68 20.86 1.42 3.51
N PHE A 69 21.36 2.00 2.42
CA PHE A 69 22.80 2.26 2.26
C PHE A 69 23.37 3.26 3.28
N GLY A 70 22.52 4.10 3.88
CA GLY A 70 22.91 5.06 4.90
C GLY A 70 22.83 4.51 6.33
N ILE A 71 22.28 3.31 6.51
CA ILE A 71 22.12 2.65 7.81
C ILE A 71 23.28 1.67 8.01
N SER A 72 24.05 1.90 9.07
CA SER A 72 25.10 0.96 9.49
C SER A 72 24.52 -0.18 10.32
N CYS A 73 25.16 -1.35 10.25
CA CYS A 73 24.76 -2.51 11.04
C CYS A 73 25.97 -3.35 11.49
N GLY A 74 25.80 -4.15 12.54
CA GLY A 74 26.85 -5.03 13.05
C GLY A 74 26.59 -5.58 14.44
N PRO A 75 27.54 -6.35 14.99
CA PRO A 75 27.45 -6.90 16.34
C PRO A 75 27.66 -5.85 17.46
N GLY A 76 28.20 -4.68 17.12
CA GLY A 76 28.57 -3.65 18.08
C GLY A 76 29.94 -3.88 18.72
N PRO A 77 30.33 -3.11 19.76
CA PRO A 77 31.72 -3.03 20.23
C PRO A 77 32.23 -4.29 20.94
N ASN A 78 31.34 -5.24 21.22
CA ASN A 78 31.67 -6.48 21.90
C ASN A 78 31.07 -7.65 21.13
N LEU A 79 31.93 -8.53 20.64
CA LEU A 79 31.54 -9.74 19.93
C LEU A 79 31.11 -10.88 20.88
N GLY A 80 31.40 -10.77 22.18
CA GLY A 80 31.27 -11.86 23.14
C GLY A 80 32.30 -12.96 22.91
N THR A 81 32.38 -13.92 23.83
CA THR A 81 33.38 -15.01 23.78
C THR A 81 33.24 -15.91 22.56
N GLU A 82 32.03 -16.05 22.03
CA GLU A 82 31.72 -16.89 20.86
C GLU A 82 31.68 -16.10 19.55
N HIS A 83 31.87 -14.78 19.60
CA HIS A 83 31.71 -13.87 18.45
C HIS A 83 30.31 -13.88 17.82
N LEU A 84 29.28 -14.12 18.65
CA LEU A 84 27.87 -14.24 18.26
C LEU A 84 26.96 -13.17 18.86
N GLU A 85 27.49 -12.28 19.71
CA GLU A 85 26.71 -11.19 20.29
C GLU A 85 26.02 -10.38 19.19
N ASN A 86 24.75 -10.03 19.40
CA ASN A 86 23.95 -9.25 18.42
C ASN A 86 23.90 -9.87 17.01
N GLY A 87 24.13 -11.19 16.90
CA GLY A 87 24.12 -11.93 15.65
C GLY A 87 25.49 -12.10 14.98
N GLY A 88 26.55 -11.51 15.55
CA GLY A 88 27.91 -11.57 15.02
C GLY A 88 28.08 -10.77 13.72
N VAL A 89 29.19 -10.99 13.02
CA VAL A 89 29.46 -10.34 11.73
C VAL A 89 28.82 -11.14 10.59
N ARG A 90 28.00 -10.48 9.77
CA ARG A 90 27.26 -11.11 8.67
C ARG A 90 27.25 -10.28 7.41
N SER A 91 27.14 -10.93 6.26
CA SER A 91 26.83 -10.29 4.97
C SER A 91 25.54 -10.88 4.42
N PHE A 92 24.63 -10.02 3.97
CA PHE A 92 23.32 -10.37 3.43
C PHE A 92 23.28 -10.06 1.94
N ASP A 93 22.99 -11.06 1.12
CA ASP A 93 22.87 -10.89 -0.33
C ASP A 93 21.49 -10.38 -0.74
N ASN A 94 21.38 -9.88 -1.97
CA ASN A 94 20.17 -9.33 -2.56
C ASN A 94 19.59 -8.14 -1.76
N THR A 95 20.46 -7.29 -1.23
CA THR A 95 20.10 -6.08 -0.46
C THR A 95 20.62 -4.83 -1.16
N PRO A 96 19.91 -3.70 -1.12
CA PRO A 96 20.38 -2.43 -1.67
C PRO A 96 21.48 -1.83 -0.77
N ASN A 97 22.65 -1.53 -1.34
CA ASN A 97 23.75 -0.94 -0.58
C ASN A 97 24.66 -0.08 -1.48
N TYR A 98 25.47 0.78 -0.85
CA TYR A 98 26.50 1.59 -1.49
C TYR A 98 27.87 1.35 -0.86
N SER A 99 28.85 1.04 -1.69
CA SER A 99 30.24 0.85 -1.26
C SER A 99 31.02 2.13 -1.45
N TYR A 100 31.34 2.81 -0.34
CA TYR A 100 32.21 4.00 -0.35
C TYR A 100 33.64 3.72 -0.80
N ASN A 101 34.10 2.46 -0.68
CA ASN A 101 35.43 2.06 -1.15
C ASN A 101 35.50 2.02 -2.69
N THR A 102 34.45 1.53 -3.34
CA THR A 102 34.40 1.42 -4.80
C THR A 102 33.71 2.60 -5.47
N GLY A 103 33.00 3.43 -4.71
CA GLY A 103 32.21 4.55 -5.22
C GLY A 103 30.97 4.10 -6.00
N SER A 104 30.49 2.87 -5.78
CA SER A 104 29.41 2.23 -6.56
C SER A 104 28.40 1.52 -5.66
N GLY A 105 27.18 1.33 -6.14
CA GLY A 105 26.23 0.46 -5.46
C GLY A 105 26.67 -1.01 -5.49
N THR A 106 26.07 -1.79 -4.60
CA THR A 106 26.29 -3.23 -4.46
C THR A 106 24.99 -3.92 -4.06
N THR A 107 24.91 -5.23 -4.30
CA THR A 107 23.76 -6.07 -3.89
C THR A 107 23.98 -6.82 -2.58
N THR A 108 25.02 -6.48 -1.82
CA THR A 108 25.36 -7.15 -0.55
C THR A 108 25.62 -6.12 0.53
N THR A 109 24.93 -6.27 1.66
CA THR A 109 25.17 -5.46 2.86
C THR A 109 25.95 -6.27 3.87
N THR A 110 27.05 -5.71 4.36
CA THR A 110 27.85 -6.34 5.41
C THR A 110 27.62 -5.62 6.74
N CYS A 111 27.06 -6.36 7.69
CA CYS A 111 26.91 -5.93 9.08
C CYS A 111 28.14 -6.33 9.88
N ASN A 112 29.11 -5.42 9.91
CA ASN A 112 30.38 -5.58 10.63
C ASN A 112 30.74 -4.38 11.52
N GLY A 113 29.84 -3.41 11.69
CA GLY A 113 30.05 -2.27 12.56
C GLY A 113 30.28 -2.66 14.01
N ALA A 114 31.28 -2.04 14.64
CA ALA A 114 31.65 -2.18 16.04
C ALA A 114 31.17 -1.00 16.90
N SER A 115 30.26 -0.17 16.37
CA SER A 115 29.63 0.94 17.09
C SER A 115 28.46 0.47 17.97
N ASN A 116 28.05 1.26 18.96
CA ASN A 116 26.94 0.88 19.84
C ASN A 116 25.68 0.49 19.07
N VAL A 117 25.06 -0.61 19.49
CA VAL A 117 23.84 -1.18 18.88
C VAL A 117 22.59 -0.66 19.60
N GLY A 118 21.49 -0.53 18.87
CA GLY A 118 20.17 -0.20 19.41
C GLY A 118 19.74 1.25 19.14
N PRO A 119 18.77 1.80 19.91
CA PRO A 119 18.25 3.14 19.69
C PRO A 119 19.34 4.21 19.54
N ASN A 120 19.33 4.91 18.41
CA ASN A 120 20.29 5.94 18.01
C ASN A 120 21.73 5.44 17.75
N GLY A 121 21.91 4.12 17.66
CA GLY A 121 23.16 3.43 17.31
C GLY A 121 23.05 2.74 15.95
N ILE A 122 23.91 1.75 15.70
CA ILE A 122 23.79 0.91 14.50
C ILE A 122 22.73 -0.17 14.70
N LEU A 123 22.19 -0.70 13.60
CA LEU A 123 21.30 -1.84 13.65
C LEU A 123 22.08 -3.10 14.04
N SER A 124 21.55 -3.92 14.95
CA SER A 124 22.20 -5.20 15.25
C SER A 124 22.14 -6.13 14.03
N SER A 125 23.12 -7.03 13.86
CA SER A 125 23.04 -8.04 12.80
C SER A 125 21.80 -8.94 12.94
N SER A 126 21.32 -9.18 14.16
CA SER A 126 20.08 -9.90 14.45
C SER A 126 18.83 -9.14 13.98
N GLU A 127 18.72 -7.84 14.27
CA GLU A 127 17.59 -7.01 13.84
C GLU A 127 17.63 -6.80 12.32
N TYR A 128 18.83 -6.65 11.74
CA TYR A 128 18.99 -6.63 10.28
C TYR A 128 18.51 -7.95 9.66
N GLN A 129 18.78 -9.11 10.27
CA GLN A 129 18.26 -10.39 9.80
C GLN A 129 16.72 -10.43 9.81
N VAL A 130 16.07 -9.90 10.86
CA VAL A 130 14.60 -9.82 10.93
C VAL A 130 14.05 -8.97 9.79
N LEU A 131 14.60 -7.76 9.62
CA LEU A 131 14.22 -6.86 8.54
C LEU A 131 14.46 -7.50 7.16
N ASN A 132 15.65 -8.07 6.94
CA ASN A 132 16.01 -8.68 5.67
C ASN A 132 15.12 -9.89 5.36
N THR A 133 14.75 -10.70 6.35
CA THR A 133 13.80 -11.80 6.13
C THR A 133 12.44 -11.28 5.66
N ALA A 134 11.92 -10.22 6.27
CA ALA A 134 10.67 -9.60 5.85
C ALA A 134 10.79 -9.01 4.42
N TYR A 135 11.86 -8.27 4.16
CA TYR A 135 12.16 -7.70 2.84
C TYR A 135 12.27 -8.76 1.74
N GLN A 136 13.06 -9.81 1.95
CA GLN A 136 13.22 -10.91 0.97
C GLN A 136 11.91 -11.67 0.76
N THR A 137 11.07 -11.78 1.80
CA THR A 137 9.75 -12.42 1.68
C THR A 137 8.84 -11.64 0.74
N ILE A 138 8.76 -10.31 0.89
CA ILE A 138 7.96 -9.47 0.00
C ILE A 138 8.55 -9.45 -1.41
N GLN A 139 9.88 -9.28 -1.54
CA GLN A 139 10.56 -9.29 -2.84
C GLN A 139 10.32 -10.60 -3.60
N THR A 140 10.43 -11.74 -2.92
CA THR A 140 10.14 -13.05 -3.50
C THR A 140 8.68 -13.12 -3.98
N ALA A 141 7.73 -12.69 -3.15
CA ALA A 141 6.31 -12.74 -3.46
C ALA A 141 5.93 -11.87 -4.67
N LEU A 142 6.46 -10.65 -4.74
CA LEU A 142 6.19 -9.71 -5.84
C LEU A 142 6.88 -10.10 -7.13
N ASN A 143 8.01 -10.81 -7.06
CA ASN A 143 8.72 -11.29 -8.24
C ASN A 143 7.92 -12.40 -8.95
N GLN A 144 7.51 -12.13 -10.19
CA GLN A 144 6.71 -13.06 -11.01
C GLN A 144 7.40 -14.40 -11.27
N ASN A 145 8.74 -14.43 -11.34
CA ASN A 145 9.50 -15.65 -11.61
C ASN A 145 9.79 -16.46 -10.35
N GLN A 146 9.68 -15.87 -9.15
CA GLN A 146 9.98 -16.54 -7.89
C GLN A 146 8.71 -16.89 -7.12
N GLY A 147 7.93 -15.88 -6.71
CA GLY A 147 6.70 -16.03 -5.94
C GLY A 147 5.42 -15.99 -6.77
N GLY A 148 5.52 -15.71 -8.07
CA GLY A 148 4.38 -15.70 -9.00
C GLY A 148 3.50 -14.45 -8.90
N GLY A 149 4.04 -13.36 -8.35
CA GLY A 149 3.30 -12.13 -8.03
C GLY A 149 2.37 -12.31 -6.84
N MET A 150 1.99 -11.19 -6.20
CA MET A 150 0.93 -11.22 -5.19
C MET A 150 -0.38 -11.71 -5.85
N PRO A 151 -1.03 -12.76 -5.32
CA PRO A 151 -2.29 -13.23 -5.87
C PRO A 151 -3.43 -12.24 -5.56
N ALA A 152 -4.60 -12.45 -6.17
CA ALA A 152 -5.80 -11.72 -5.79
C ALA A 152 -6.10 -11.86 -4.29
N LEU A 153 -6.79 -10.86 -3.70
CA LEU A 153 -6.97 -10.76 -2.25
C LEU A 153 -7.73 -11.92 -1.62
N ASN A 154 -8.54 -12.64 -2.39
CA ASN A 154 -9.26 -13.84 -1.97
C ASN A 154 -8.48 -15.15 -2.17
N SER A 155 -7.18 -15.08 -2.47
CA SER A 155 -6.36 -16.22 -2.83
C SER A 155 -5.00 -16.20 -2.11
N SER A 156 -4.35 -17.36 -2.11
CA SER A 156 -3.05 -17.58 -1.48
C SER A 156 -2.25 -18.61 -2.27
N LYS A 157 -0.92 -18.51 -2.27
CA LYS A 157 -0.03 -19.50 -2.88
C LYS A 157 1.11 -19.86 -1.93
N ASN A 158 1.59 -21.09 -1.98
CA ASN A 158 2.83 -21.45 -1.27
C ASN A 158 4.04 -20.87 -2.02
N MET A 159 5.03 -20.41 -1.28
CA MET A 159 6.31 -19.98 -1.83
C MET A 159 7.48 -20.42 -0.96
N VAL A 160 8.69 -20.40 -1.53
CA VAL A 160 9.94 -20.64 -0.81
C VAL A 160 10.84 -19.42 -0.95
N VAL A 161 11.14 -18.78 0.17
CA VAL A 161 12.06 -17.66 0.24
C VAL A 161 13.48 -18.21 0.43
N ASN A 162 14.37 -17.86 -0.49
CA ASN A 162 15.78 -18.26 -0.43
C ASN A 162 16.61 -17.04 -0.05
N ILE A 163 17.28 -17.10 1.10
CA ILE A 163 18.14 -16.01 1.58
C ILE A 163 19.56 -16.54 1.64
N ASN A 164 20.43 -15.99 0.79
CA ASN A 164 21.86 -16.24 0.87
C ASN A 164 22.49 -15.19 1.78
N GLN A 165 23.36 -15.66 2.68
CA GLN A 165 24.12 -14.81 3.56
C GLN A 165 25.44 -15.49 3.92
N THR A 166 26.37 -14.72 4.47
CA THR A 166 27.64 -15.22 4.97
C THR A 166 27.79 -14.85 6.43
N PHE A 167 28.20 -15.80 7.26
CA PHE A 167 28.63 -15.54 8.63
C PHE A 167 30.16 -15.49 8.69
N THR A 168 30.73 -14.47 9.34
CA THR A 168 32.18 -14.36 9.52
C THR A 168 32.58 -14.93 10.88
N ARG A 169 33.21 -16.10 10.87
CA ARG A 169 33.73 -16.74 12.09
C ARG A 169 35.07 -16.14 12.48
N ASN A 170 35.20 -15.76 13.74
CA ASN A 170 36.43 -15.24 14.35
C ASN A 170 37.01 -14.04 13.57
N PRO A 171 36.29 -12.92 13.45
CA PRO A 171 36.90 -11.70 12.93
C PRO A 171 38.16 -11.38 13.74
N THR A 172 39.26 -11.10 13.06
CA THR A 172 40.60 -11.04 13.67
C THR A 172 41.08 -9.62 13.92
N THR A 173 40.43 -8.63 13.31
CA THR A 173 40.93 -7.26 13.29
C THR A 173 39.77 -6.27 13.36
N GLU A 174 39.91 -5.27 14.22
CA GLU A 174 39.05 -4.09 14.28
C GLU A 174 39.78 -2.91 13.62
N TYR A 175 39.11 -2.22 12.72
CA TYR A 175 39.60 -1.03 12.03
C TYR A 175 38.70 0.16 12.33
N THR A 176 39.24 1.37 12.26
CA THR A 176 38.46 2.61 12.26
C THR A 176 38.10 2.99 10.83
N TYR A 177 36.86 3.42 10.59
CA TYR A 177 36.44 3.89 9.28
C TYR A 177 37.29 5.10 8.83
N PRO A 178 37.59 5.25 7.52
CA PRO A 178 38.43 6.34 7.02
C PRO A 178 37.91 7.75 7.34
N ASP A 179 36.60 7.91 7.51
CA ASP A 179 35.95 9.17 7.88
C ASP A 179 35.93 9.43 9.41
N GLY A 180 36.49 8.49 10.20
CA GLY A 180 36.53 8.55 11.66
C GLY A 180 35.21 8.21 12.35
N ASN A 181 34.16 7.82 11.62
CA ASN A 181 32.82 7.58 12.17
C ASN A 181 32.63 6.16 12.72
N GLY A 182 33.52 5.76 13.62
CA GLY A 182 33.43 4.50 14.35
C GLY A 182 34.33 3.40 13.81
N ASN A 183 34.11 2.19 14.31
CA ASN A 183 34.95 1.03 14.04
C ASN A 183 34.17 -0.09 13.35
N TYR A 184 34.89 -1.01 12.72
CA TYR A 184 34.33 -2.20 12.10
C TYR A 184 35.27 -3.41 12.20
N TYR A 185 34.67 -4.59 12.20
CA TYR A 185 35.37 -5.86 12.22
C TYR A 185 35.69 -6.37 10.81
N SER A 186 36.81 -7.07 10.70
CA SER A 186 37.30 -7.67 9.47
C SER A 186 38.15 -8.91 9.75
N GLY A 187 38.57 -9.59 8.68
CA GLY A 187 39.29 -10.85 8.77
C GLY A 187 38.36 -12.01 9.14
N GLY A 188 38.92 -13.06 9.74
CA GLY A 188 38.19 -14.29 10.04
C GLY A 188 37.94 -15.19 8.82
N SER A 189 37.05 -16.16 8.99
CA SER A 189 36.69 -17.14 7.94
C SER A 189 35.21 -17.04 7.59
N SER A 190 34.92 -16.86 6.30
CA SER A 190 33.56 -16.80 5.77
C SER A 190 32.90 -18.18 5.74
N ILE A 191 31.69 -18.26 6.27
CA ILE A 191 30.82 -19.45 6.23
C ILE A 191 29.55 -19.08 5.47
N PRO A 192 29.38 -19.56 4.23
CA PRO A 192 28.14 -19.37 3.49
C PRO A 192 26.98 -20.09 4.16
N ILE A 193 25.84 -19.42 4.26
CA ILE A 193 24.59 -19.94 4.82
C ILE A 193 23.48 -19.63 3.83
N GLN A 194 22.69 -20.66 3.49
CA GLN A 194 21.47 -20.49 2.72
C GLN A 194 20.27 -20.85 3.61
N LEU A 195 19.41 -19.87 3.87
CA LEU A 195 18.12 -20.10 4.51
C LEU A 195 17.09 -20.42 3.44
N LYS A 196 16.30 -21.47 3.67
CA LYS A 196 15.13 -21.82 2.86
C LYS A 196 13.90 -21.78 3.75
N ILE A 197 13.05 -20.77 3.55
CA ILE A 197 11.89 -20.52 4.39
C ILE A 197 10.64 -20.83 3.58
N SER A 198 9.87 -21.82 4.01
CA SER A 198 8.52 -22.05 3.50
C SER A 198 7.59 -20.97 4.03
N SER A 199 6.86 -20.31 3.12
CA SER A 199 5.97 -19.19 3.46
C SER A 199 4.73 -19.21 2.57
N VAL A 200 3.75 -18.38 2.93
CA VAL A 200 2.51 -18.19 2.16
C VAL A 200 2.56 -16.82 1.50
N ASN A 201 2.34 -16.77 0.20
CA ASN A 201 2.13 -15.57 -0.57
C ASN A 201 0.62 -15.25 -0.56
N ASP A 202 0.21 -14.43 0.40
CA ASP A 202 -1.11 -13.82 0.50
C ASP A 202 -1.00 -12.39 1.06
N ALA A 203 -2.04 -11.58 0.88
CA ALA A 203 -2.01 -10.17 1.28
C ALA A 203 -1.81 -9.97 2.80
N GLU A 204 -2.31 -10.89 3.63
CA GLU A 204 -2.25 -10.78 5.08
C GLU A 204 -0.83 -10.97 5.60
N ASN A 205 -0.17 -12.04 5.19
CA ASN A 205 1.22 -12.30 5.52
C ASN A 205 2.13 -11.20 4.98
N LEU A 206 1.93 -10.75 3.73
CA LEU A 206 2.77 -9.72 3.14
C LEU A 206 2.64 -8.37 3.85
N LEU A 207 1.42 -7.95 4.24
CA LEU A 207 1.22 -6.74 5.05
C LEU A 207 1.88 -6.85 6.42
N GLN A 208 1.91 -8.06 7.01
CA GLN A 208 2.64 -8.31 8.26
C GLN A 208 4.16 -8.20 8.08
N GLN A 209 4.70 -8.66 6.94
CA GLN A 209 6.12 -8.45 6.61
C GLN A 209 6.43 -6.97 6.40
N ALA A 210 5.56 -6.22 5.71
CA ALA A 210 5.74 -4.78 5.51
C ALA A 210 5.75 -4.04 6.86
N ALA A 211 4.80 -4.37 7.75
CA ALA A 211 4.78 -3.84 9.11
C ALA A 211 6.07 -4.19 9.88
N THR A 212 6.63 -5.38 9.68
CA THR A 212 7.88 -5.81 10.33
C THR A 212 9.06 -4.94 9.90
N ILE A 213 9.20 -4.63 8.60
CA ILE A 213 10.25 -3.74 8.07
C ILE A 213 10.16 -2.37 8.76
N ILE A 214 8.97 -1.77 8.75
CA ILE A 214 8.73 -0.45 9.35
C ILE A 214 8.98 -0.48 10.85
N ASN A 215 8.50 -1.49 11.56
CA ASN A 215 8.65 -1.61 13.02
C ASN A 215 10.12 -1.75 13.45
N VAL A 216 10.93 -2.54 12.73
CA VAL A 216 12.36 -2.65 13.04
C VAL A 216 13.02 -1.28 12.91
N LEU A 217 12.76 -0.56 11.82
CA LEU A 217 13.36 0.75 11.57
C LEU A 217 12.92 1.80 12.59
N THR A 218 11.63 1.86 12.93
CA THR A 218 11.10 2.86 13.86
C THR A 218 11.43 2.55 15.32
N THR A 219 11.49 1.28 15.71
CA THR A 219 11.79 0.86 17.09
C THR A 219 13.29 0.93 17.36
N GLN A 220 14.11 0.44 16.44
CA GLN A 220 15.57 0.47 16.61
C GLN A 220 16.13 1.86 16.33
N ASN A 221 15.39 2.72 15.62
CA ASN A 221 15.74 4.10 15.27
C ASN A 221 17.24 4.26 14.97
N PRO A 222 17.80 3.50 14.00
CA PRO A 222 19.23 3.46 13.82
C PRO A 222 19.73 4.81 13.31
N HIS A 223 21.01 5.06 13.55
CA HIS A 223 21.71 6.20 13.00
C HIS A 223 21.82 6.07 11.48
N VAL A 224 21.57 7.19 10.80
CA VAL A 224 21.66 7.35 9.35
C VAL A 224 22.70 8.41 9.05
N ASN A 225 23.73 8.00 8.32
CA ASN A 225 24.66 8.96 7.73
C ASN A 225 23.93 9.64 6.57
N GLY A 226 23.99 10.98 6.47
CA GLY A 226 23.14 11.84 5.63
C GLY A 226 23.17 11.65 4.10
N GLY A 227 23.40 10.44 3.61
CA GLY A 227 23.25 9.99 2.23
C GLY A 227 24.22 10.64 1.26
N GLY A 228 25.24 11.36 1.73
CA GLY A 228 26.06 12.21 0.87
C GLY A 228 25.27 13.30 0.13
N GLY A 229 24.08 13.66 0.62
CA GLY A 229 23.14 14.56 -0.04
C GLY A 229 22.11 13.89 -0.96
N ALA A 230 22.11 12.56 -1.09
CA ALA A 230 21.18 11.81 -1.94
C ALA A 230 19.70 12.15 -1.66
N TRP A 231 19.33 12.37 -0.39
CA TRP A 231 17.95 12.68 0.00
C TRP A 231 17.63 14.19 0.02
N GLY A 232 18.50 15.03 -0.55
CA GLY A 232 18.30 16.49 -0.65
C GLY A 232 18.42 17.27 0.67
N PHE A 233 18.62 16.61 1.80
CA PHE A 233 18.89 17.26 3.09
C PHE A 233 20.40 17.44 3.27
N GLY A 234 20.95 18.62 2.96
CA GLY A 234 22.39 18.92 2.90
C GLY A 234 23.24 18.43 4.08
N GLY A 235 23.64 17.15 4.06
CA GLY A 235 24.48 16.52 5.08
C GLY A 235 23.82 16.31 6.44
N LYS A 236 22.48 16.33 6.55
CA LYS A 236 21.82 16.05 7.83
C LYS A 236 22.05 14.59 8.22
N THR A 237 22.85 14.40 9.26
CA THR A 237 23.09 13.13 9.92
C THR A 237 22.26 13.10 11.20
N GLY A 238 21.66 11.96 11.52
CA GLY A 238 20.73 11.81 12.65
C GLY A 238 20.16 10.41 12.66
N ASN A 239 19.06 10.19 13.37
CA ASN A 239 18.42 8.89 13.38
C ASN A 239 17.31 8.80 12.33
N VAL A 240 16.95 7.58 11.95
CA VAL A 240 15.92 7.29 10.95
C VAL A 240 14.63 8.09 11.21
N MET A 241 14.14 8.12 12.46
CA MET A 241 12.90 8.82 12.80
C MET A 241 13.02 10.33 12.82
N ASP A 242 14.21 10.88 13.09
CA ASP A 242 14.44 12.33 13.07
C ASP A 242 14.42 12.88 11.63
N ILE A 243 14.87 12.06 10.68
CA ILE A 243 14.99 12.45 9.27
C ILE A 243 13.71 12.09 8.49
N PHE A 244 13.15 10.92 8.74
CA PHE A 244 12.09 10.32 7.91
C PHE A 244 10.81 9.99 8.71
N GLY A 245 10.68 10.46 9.96
CA GLY A 245 9.56 10.09 10.84
C GLY A 245 8.19 10.31 10.21
N ASP A 246 7.99 11.43 9.53
CA ASP A 246 6.73 11.72 8.82
C ASP A 246 6.47 10.74 7.68
N SER A 247 7.50 10.37 6.91
CA SER A 247 7.40 9.36 5.85
C SER A 247 7.07 7.97 6.43
N PHE A 248 7.68 7.58 7.55
CA PHE A 248 7.35 6.34 8.24
C PHE A 248 5.93 6.33 8.79
N ASN A 249 5.47 7.45 9.35
CA ASN A 249 4.10 7.58 9.83
C ASN A 249 3.09 7.41 8.68
N ALA A 250 3.33 8.07 7.54
CA ALA A 250 2.51 7.92 6.34
C ALA A 250 2.47 6.46 5.86
N ILE A 251 3.61 5.78 5.74
CA ILE A 251 3.67 4.38 5.31
C ILE A 251 3.00 3.45 6.32
N ASN A 252 3.13 3.72 7.63
CA ASN A 252 2.43 2.95 8.65
C ASN A 252 0.91 3.09 8.53
N GLU A 253 0.40 4.29 8.27
CA GLU A 253 -1.03 4.50 8.00
C GLU A 253 -1.47 3.86 6.68
N MET A 254 -0.63 3.83 5.65
CA MET A 254 -0.90 3.06 4.42
C MET A 254 -1.08 1.57 4.73
N ILE A 255 -0.19 0.97 5.53
CA ILE A 255 -0.28 -0.44 5.93
C ILE A 255 -1.56 -0.71 6.72
N LYS A 256 -1.91 0.15 7.69
CA LYS A 256 -3.15 0.02 8.46
C LYS A 256 -4.40 0.11 7.58
N ASN A 257 -4.46 1.09 6.68
CA ASN A 257 -5.58 1.25 5.76
C ASN A 257 -5.66 0.08 4.77
N ALA A 258 -4.53 -0.44 4.28
CA ALA A 258 -4.49 -1.63 3.44
C ALA A 258 -4.97 -2.90 4.17
N GLN A 259 -4.64 -3.05 5.46
CA GLN A 259 -5.18 -4.13 6.30
C GLN A 259 -6.71 -4.01 6.45
N ALA A 260 -7.23 -2.79 6.63
CA ALA A 260 -8.67 -2.54 6.66
C ALA A 260 -9.35 -2.83 5.31
N VAL A 261 -8.73 -2.46 4.19
CA VAL A 261 -9.17 -2.84 2.83
C VAL A 261 -9.27 -4.36 2.70
N LEU A 262 -8.25 -5.10 3.14
CA LEU A 262 -8.23 -6.56 3.08
C LEU A 262 -9.36 -7.18 3.91
N GLU A 263 -9.57 -6.69 5.13
CA GLU A 263 -10.65 -7.20 5.99
C GLU A 263 -12.03 -6.92 5.39
N LYS A 264 -12.26 -5.71 4.87
CA LYS A 264 -13.55 -5.34 4.26
C LYS A 264 -13.82 -6.09 2.96
N THR A 265 -12.78 -6.38 2.16
CA THR A 265 -12.92 -7.22 0.96
C THR A 265 -13.23 -8.68 1.30
N LYS A 266 -12.64 -9.24 2.37
CA LYS A 266 -13.03 -10.57 2.88
C LYS A 266 -14.51 -10.61 3.26
N GLN A 267 -15.00 -9.59 3.96
CA GLN A 267 -16.42 -9.46 4.34
C GLN A 267 -17.33 -9.33 3.12
N LEU A 268 -16.95 -8.52 2.13
CA LEU A 268 -17.70 -8.39 0.87
C LEU A 268 -17.77 -9.74 0.15
N ASN A 269 -16.64 -10.44 -0.01
CA ASN A 269 -16.56 -11.72 -0.70
C ASN A 269 -17.44 -12.80 -0.05
N ALA A 270 -17.52 -12.83 1.29
CA ALA A 270 -18.40 -13.77 2.00
C ALA A 270 -19.89 -13.54 1.71
N ASN A 271 -20.28 -12.31 1.39
CA ASN A 271 -21.65 -11.90 1.12
C ASN A 271 -22.03 -11.96 -0.37
N GLU A 272 -21.07 -12.16 -1.28
CA GLU A 272 -21.30 -12.21 -2.74
C GLU A 272 -22.14 -13.40 -3.21
N ASN A 273 -22.20 -14.50 -2.44
CA ASN A 273 -22.97 -15.69 -2.82
C ASN A 273 -24.50 -15.48 -2.86
N THR A 274 -24.98 -14.32 -2.41
CA THR A 274 -26.41 -13.97 -2.45
C THR A 274 -26.68 -13.20 -3.74
N GLN A 275 -27.31 -13.85 -4.73
CA GLN A 275 -27.72 -13.18 -5.96
C GLN A 275 -28.88 -12.21 -5.65
N ILE A 276 -28.67 -10.93 -5.95
CA ILE A 276 -29.73 -9.92 -5.83
C ILE A 276 -30.61 -10.06 -7.08
N THR A 277 -31.93 -10.18 -6.88
CA THR A 277 -32.89 -10.20 -7.98
C THR A 277 -34.05 -9.26 -7.65
N GLN A 278 -34.46 -8.46 -8.62
CA GLN A 278 -35.66 -7.65 -8.47
C GLN A 278 -36.92 -8.44 -8.85
N PRO A 279 -38.11 -8.08 -8.34
CA PRO A 279 -39.37 -8.70 -8.73
C PRO A 279 -39.68 -8.55 -10.22
N ASP A 280 -40.34 -9.55 -10.80
CA ASP A 280 -40.88 -9.47 -12.17
C ASP A 280 -41.85 -8.29 -12.29
N ASN A 281 -41.64 -7.45 -13.31
CA ASN A 281 -42.42 -6.23 -13.56
C ASN A 281 -42.44 -5.27 -12.35
N PHE A 282 -41.33 -5.14 -11.62
CA PHE A 282 -41.19 -4.16 -10.54
C PHE A 282 -41.61 -2.76 -11.02
N ASN A 283 -42.52 -2.15 -10.27
CA ASN A 283 -43.03 -0.82 -10.53
C ASN A 283 -43.07 -0.04 -9.21
N PRO A 284 -42.18 0.94 -8.99
CA PRO A 284 -42.06 1.60 -7.68
C PRO A 284 -43.28 2.47 -7.32
N TYR A 285 -44.21 2.70 -8.25
CA TYR A 285 -45.48 3.38 -7.98
C TYR A 285 -46.49 2.47 -7.25
N THR A 286 -46.39 1.15 -7.41
CA THR A 286 -47.38 0.18 -6.91
C THR A 286 -46.78 -0.97 -6.11
N SER A 287 -45.56 -1.39 -6.42
CA SER A 287 -44.83 -2.45 -5.75
C SER A 287 -44.52 -2.08 -4.30
N LYS A 288 -44.68 -3.06 -3.41
CA LYS A 288 -44.31 -2.94 -1.99
C LYS A 288 -43.00 -3.64 -1.66
N ASP A 289 -42.64 -4.66 -2.45
CA ASP A 289 -41.39 -5.39 -2.26
C ASP A 289 -40.22 -4.57 -2.80
N THR A 290 -39.40 -4.09 -1.88
CA THR A 290 -38.20 -3.30 -2.13
C THR A 290 -36.98 -3.90 -1.42
N GLN A 291 -37.09 -5.15 -0.92
CA GLN A 291 -36.02 -5.79 -0.16
C GLN A 291 -34.73 -5.90 -0.99
N PHE A 292 -34.85 -6.21 -2.28
CA PHE A 292 -33.71 -6.24 -3.21
C PHE A 292 -32.96 -4.89 -3.25
N ALA A 293 -33.67 -3.75 -3.16
CA ALA A 293 -33.04 -2.44 -3.16
C ALA A 293 -32.28 -2.15 -1.85
N GLN A 294 -32.72 -2.73 -0.73
CA GLN A 294 -31.96 -2.69 0.51
C GLN A 294 -30.67 -3.50 0.40
N GLU A 295 -30.72 -4.66 -0.25
CA GLU A 295 -29.53 -5.49 -0.52
C GLU A 295 -28.55 -4.78 -1.46
N MET A 296 -29.05 -4.15 -2.53
CA MET A 296 -28.25 -3.29 -3.41
C MET A 296 -27.57 -2.17 -2.62
N LEU A 297 -28.32 -1.47 -1.77
CA LEU A 297 -27.79 -0.39 -0.94
C LEU A 297 -26.69 -0.89 0.01
N ASN A 298 -26.90 -2.03 0.66
CA ASN A 298 -25.90 -2.63 1.55
C ASN A 298 -24.62 -3.00 0.80
N ARG A 299 -24.74 -3.61 -0.39
CA ARG A 299 -23.61 -3.97 -1.23
C ARG A 299 -22.87 -2.73 -1.75
N ALA A 300 -23.59 -1.71 -2.20
CA ALA A 300 -23.02 -0.44 -2.64
C ALA A 300 -22.27 0.27 -1.51
N ASN A 301 -22.83 0.27 -0.28
CA ASN A 301 -22.17 0.86 0.89
C ASN A 301 -20.88 0.13 1.26
N ALA A 302 -20.88 -1.20 1.24
CA ALA A 302 -19.69 -2.00 1.53
C ALA A 302 -18.57 -1.72 0.51
N GLN A 303 -18.90 -1.64 -0.78
CA GLN A 303 -17.94 -1.28 -1.83
C GLN A 303 -17.44 0.15 -1.69
N ALA A 304 -18.32 1.11 -1.38
CA ALA A 304 -17.94 2.50 -1.15
C ALA A 304 -16.98 2.64 0.04
N GLU A 305 -17.16 1.86 1.11
CA GLU A 305 -16.24 1.82 2.25
C GLU A 305 -14.85 1.32 1.85
N ILE A 306 -14.78 0.22 1.08
CA ILE A 306 -13.51 -0.31 0.56
C ILE A 306 -12.80 0.72 -0.33
N LEU A 307 -13.54 1.34 -1.27
CA LEU A 307 -12.98 2.35 -2.18
C LEU A 307 -12.49 3.59 -1.42
N ASN A 308 -13.19 4.00 -0.36
CA ASN A 308 -12.76 5.11 0.48
C ASN A 308 -11.48 4.79 1.27
N LEU A 309 -11.33 3.58 1.79
CA LEU A 309 -10.08 3.13 2.42
C LEU A 309 -8.94 3.03 1.40
N ALA A 310 -9.20 2.50 0.21
CA ALA A 310 -8.23 2.43 -0.88
C ALA A 310 -7.74 3.83 -1.28
N LYS A 311 -8.65 4.82 -1.37
CA LYS A 311 -8.31 6.22 -1.57
C LYS A 311 -7.42 6.76 -0.44
N GLN A 312 -7.72 6.44 0.83
CA GLN A 312 -6.88 6.88 1.95
C GLN A 312 -5.46 6.31 1.88
N VAL A 313 -5.24 5.12 1.32
CA VAL A 313 -3.89 4.60 1.09
C VAL A 313 -3.12 5.49 0.10
N ALA A 314 -3.76 5.93 -0.99
CA ALA A 314 -3.17 6.89 -1.93
C ALA A 314 -2.93 8.26 -1.28
N ASP A 315 -3.91 8.77 -0.54
CA ASP A 315 -3.82 10.08 0.13
C ASP A 315 -2.70 10.07 1.19
N ASN A 316 -2.52 8.95 1.92
CA ASN A 316 -1.39 8.77 2.85
C ASN A 316 -0.05 8.80 2.11
N PHE A 317 0.07 8.16 0.94
CA PHE A 317 1.29 8.25 0.15
C PHE A 317 1.58 9.68 -0.30
N HIS A 318 0.56 10.42 -0.78
CA HIS A 318 0.69 11.83 -1.15
C HIS A 318 1.05 12.75 0.02
N SER A 319 0.82 12.32 1.25
CA SER A 319 1.22 13.07 2.43
C SER A 319 2.74 13.03 2.68
N ILE A 320 3.48 12.09 2.07
CA ILE A 320 4.94 12.04 2.16
C ILE A 320 5.53 13.29 1.50
N GLN A 321 6.26 14.10 2.29
CA GLN A 321 6.83 15.36 1.82
C GLN A 321 8.33 15.22 1.51
N GLY A 322 8.80 16.09 0.61
CA GLY A 322 10.23 16.22 0.29
C GLY A 322 10.71 15.24 -0.80
N PRO A 323 12.02 15.26 -1.10
CA PRO A 323 12.60 14.47 -2.21
C PRO A 323 12.35 12.97 -2.09
N ILE A 324 12.22 12.46 -0.86
CA ILE A 324 11.98 11.04 -0.58
C ILE A 324 10.73 10.49 -1.28
N GLN A 325 9.69 11.30 -1.49
CA GLN A 325 8.51 10.86 -2.24
C GLN A 325 8.86 10.51 -3.69
N GLN A 326 9.67 11.36 -4.33
CA GLN A 326 10.16 11.13 -5.68
C GLN A 326 11.11 9.94 -5.72
N ASP A 327 12.02 9.83 -4.75
CA ASP A 327 12.95 8.70 -4.65
C ASP A 327 12.19 7.37 -4.54
N LEU A 328 11.06 7.33 -3.83
CA LEU A 328 10.18 6.16 -3.74
C LEU A 328 9.48 5.81 -5.05
N GLU A 329 9.18 6.78 -5.90
CA GLU A 329 8.52 6.59 -7.19
C GLU A 329 9.49 6.21 -8.32
N GLU A 330 10.77 6.51 -8.16
CA GLU A 330 11.80 6.27 -9.17
C GLU A 330 12.51 4.93 -9.02
N CYS A 331 13.08 4.45 -10.13
CA CYS A 331 13.93 3.27 -10.11
C CYS A 331 15.16 3.46 -10.99
N THR A 332 16.32 3.67 -10.37
CA THR A 332 17.59 3.82 -11.08
C THR A 332 18.19 2.47 -11.52
N ALA A 333 17.63 1.36 -11.05
CA ALA A 333 18.00 -0.01 -11.46
C ALA A 333 17.52 -0.39 -12.87
N GLY A 334 16.72 0.45 -13.53
CA GLY A 334 16.17 0.24 -14.87
C GLY A 334 14.89 -0.61 -14.89
N SER A 335 14.73 -1.55 -13.96
CA SER A 335 13.52 -2.34 -13.76
C SER A 335 13.19 -2.43 -12.29
N ALA A 336 11.95 -2.09 -11.90
CA ALA A 336 11.46 -2.39 -10.57
C ALA A 336 11.33 -3.91 -10.35
N GLY A 337 11.35 -4.33 -9.08
CA GLY A 337 11.27 -5.75 -8.68
C GLY A 337 12.55 -6.56 -8.83
N VAL A 338 13.65 -5.94 -9.27
CA VAL A 338 14.98 -6.57 -9.36
C VAL A 338 16.00 -5.68 -8.65
N ILE A 339 16.82 -6.29 -7.79
CA ILE A 339 17.89 -5.59 -7.08
C ILE A 339 19.18 -5.70 -7.87
N ASN A 340 19.83 -4.57 -8.12
CA ASN A 340 21.16 -4.49 -8.71
C ASN A 340 21.95 -3.33 -8.10
N ASP A 341 23.17 -3.13 -8.59
CA ASP A 341 24.11 -2.12 -8.09
C ASP A 341 23.66 -0.66 -8.34
N ASN A 342 22.51 -0.45 -8.98
CA ASN A 342 21.89 0.86 -9.14
C ASN A 342 20.58 1.01 -8.34
N THR A 343 20.19 0.05 -7.49
CA THR A 343 18.95 0.15 -6.71
C THR A 343 19.05 1.13 -5.54
N TYR A 344 20.23 1.26 -4.93
CA TYR A 344 20.42 2.11 -3.74
C TYR A 344 19.90 3.53 -3.96
N GLY A 345 19.19 4.08 -2.98
CA GLY A 345 18.68 5.45 -3.07
C GLY A 345 17.44 5.63 -3.94
N SER A 346 16.87 4.55 -4.52
CA SER A 346 15.63 4.60 -5.30
C SER A 346 14.67 3.47 -4.95
N GLY A 347 13.37 3.75 -4.98
CA GLY A 347 12.26 2.84 -4.68
C GLY A 347 11.88 2.00 -5.89
N CYS A 348 12.75 1.05 -6.25
CA CYS A 348 12.53 0.06 -7.32
C CYS A 348 11.44 -0.99 -7.01
N ALA A 349 10.25 -0.52 -6.62
CA ALA A 349 9.12 -1.31 -6.14
C ALA A 349 7.79 -0.98 -6.85
N PHE A 350 7.79 -0.35 -8.04
CA PHE A 350 6.57 -0.03 -8.82
C PHE A 350 5.58 0.93 -8.13
N VAL A 351 6.05 1.79 -7.22
CA VAL A 351 5.17 2.70 -6.46
C VAL A 351 4.34 3.58 -7.40
N LYS A 352 4.97 4.21 -8.40
CA LYS A 352 4.31 5.13 -9.33
C LYS A 352 3.24 4.47 -10.19
N GLU A 353 3.55 3.31 -10.79
CA GLU A 353 2.60 2.57 -11.61
C GLU A 353 1.41 2.08 -10.78
N THR A 354 1.68 1.60 -9.57
CA THR A 354 0.66 1.12 -8.63
C THR A 354 -0.25 2.26 -8.16
N LEU A 355 0.32 3.42 -7.83
CA LEU A 355 -0.43 4.60 -7.42
C LEU A 355 -1.36 5.09 -8.55
N ASN A 356 -0.84 5.21 -9.78
CA ASN A 356 -1.66 5.61 -10.92
C ASN A 356 -2.82 4.64 -11.17
N SER A 357 -2.56 3.33 -11.09
CA SER A 357 -3.58 2.29 -11.22
C SER A 357 -4.64 2.39 -10.12
N LEU A 358 -4.22 2.58 -8.87
CA LEU A 358 -5.09 2.77 -7.73
C LEU A 358 -6.03 3.97 -7.93
N GLU A 359 -5.49 5.13 -8.29
CA GLU A 359 -6.28 6.35 -8.47
C GLU A 359 -7.27 6.23 -9.62
N GLN A 360 -6.81 5.72 -10.76
CA GLN A 360 -7.65 5.52 -11.95
C GLN A 360 -8.85 4.61 -11.64
N HIS A 361 -8.60 3.45 -11.04
CA HIS A 361 -9.65 2.47 -10.79
C HIS A 361 -10.55 2.88 -9.61
N THR A 362 -10.01 3.56 -8.60
CA THR A 362 -10.83 4.09 -7.50
C THR A 362 -11.83 5.12 -8.02
N ALA A 363 -11.41 6.01 -8.92
CA ALA A 363 -12.30 6.99 -9.54
C ALA A 363 -13.38 6.33 -10.41
N TYR A 364 -13.00 5.35 -11.24
CA TYR A 364 -13.93 4.63 -12.10
C TYR A 364 -15.02 3.89 -11.31
N TYR A 365 -14.62 3.02 -10.37
CA TYR A 365 -15.58 2.25 -9.57
C TYR A 365 -16.33 3.11 -8.56
N GLY A 366 -15.70 4.17 -8.03
CA GLY A 366 -16.36 5.13 -7.13
C GLY A 366 -17.58 5.79 -7.77
N ASN A 367 -17.48 6.21 -9.03
CA ASN A 367 -18.60 6.80 -9.76
C ASN A 367 -19.75 5.79 -9.95
N GLN A 368 -19.42 4.56 -10.36
CA GLN A 368 -20.40 3.50 -10.58
C GLN A 368 -21.14 3.15 -9.27
N VAL A 369 -20.40 2.85 -8.20
CA VAL A 369 -20.97 2.49 -6.89
C VAL A 369 -21.82 3.61 -6.32
N ASN A 370 -21.42 4.88 -6.49
CA ASN A 370 -22.20 6.03 -6.03
C ASN A 370 -23.54 6.15 -6.78
N GLN A 371 -23.54 5.90 -8.09
CA GLN A 371 -24.76 5.91 -8.90
C GLN A 371 -25.72 4.79 -8.46
N ASP A 372 -25.20 3.57 -8.27
CA ASP A 372 -26.01 2.42 -7.86
C ASP A 372 -26.55 2.59 -6.43
N ARG A 373 -25.78 3.21 -5.54
CA ARG A 373 -26.21 3.62 -4.19
C ARG A 373 -27.37 4.62 -4.24
N ALA A 374 -27.26 5.66 -5.06
CA ALA A 374 -28.30 6.67 -5.21
C ALA A 374 -29.59 6.09 -5.82
N LEU A 375 -29.46 5.19 -6.79
CA LEU A 375 -30.58 4.45 -7.36
C LEU A 375 -31.27 3.60 -6.28
N SER A 376 -30.51 2.83 -5.52
CA SER A 376 -31.04 1.97 -4.44
C SER A 376 -31.82 2.78 -3.39
N GLN A 377 -31.26 3.91 -2.97
CA GLN A 377 -31.92 4.84 -2.05
C GLN A 377 -33.20 5.45 -2.65
N THR A 378 -33.19 5.75 -3.94
CA THR A 378 -34.36 6.28 -4.65
C THR A 378 -35.48 5.25 -4.73
N ILE A 379 -35.15 3.97 -4.96
CA ILE A 379 -36.16 2.88 -4.95
C ILE A 379 -36.79 2.74 -3.57
N LEU A 380 -35.99 2.74 -2.50
CA LEU A 380 -36.46 2.62 -1.12
C LEU A 380 -37.34 3.81 -0.70
N ASN A 381 -37.01 5.02 -1.17
CA ASN A 381 -37.67 6.28 -0.79
C ASN A 381 -38.48 6.90 -1.94
N PHE A 382 -39.00 6.08 -2.87
CA PHE A 382 -39.50 6.55 -4.15
C PHE A 382 -40.62 7.61 -4.05
N LYS A 383 -41.55 7.42 -3.10
CA LYS A 383 -42.63 8.41 -2.87
C LYS A 383 -42.10 9.75 -2.39
N GLU A 384 -41.07 9.75 -1.56
CA GLU A 384 -40.43 10.97 -1.10
C GLU A 384 -39.68 11.65 -2.26
N ALA A 385 -38.95 10.89 -3.07
CA ALA A 385 -38.29 11.39 -4.27
C ALA A 385 -39.28 12.08 -5.23
N LEU A 386 -40.44 11.46 -5.49
CA LEU A 386 -41.51 12.07 -6.30
C LEU A 386 -42.08 13.36 -5.69
N ASN A 387 -42.31 13.37 -4.37
CA ASN A 387 -42.79 14.56 -3.69
C ASN A 387 -41.78 15.71 -3.77
N THR A 388 -40.48 15.40 -3.64
CA THR A 388 -39.40 16.37 -3.80
C THR A 388 -39.33 16.91 -5.22
N LEU A 389 -39.46 16.07 -6.25
CA LEU A 389 -39.58 16.54 -7.65
C LEU A 389 -40.75 17.50 -7.86
N GLY A 390 -41.91 17.21 -7.27
CA GLY A 390 -43.07 18.11 -7.35
C GLY A 390 -42.81 19.48 -6.70
N LYS A 391 -42.14 19.49 -5.54
CA LYS A 391 -41.74 20.73 -4.86
C LYS A 391 -40.69 21.51 -5.65
N ASP A 392 -39.67 20.84 -6.15
CA ASP A 392 -38.60 21.44 -6.95
C ASP A 392 -39.16 22.02 -8.25
N SER A 393 -40.05 21.31 -8.94
CA SER A 393 -40.76 21.81 -10.12
C SER A 393 -41.56 23.09 -9.82
N THR A 394 -42.29 23.12 -8.70
CA THR A 394 -43.04 24.29 -8.25
C THR A 394 -42.11 25.47 -7.95
N ALA A 395 -41.00 25.22 -7.27
CA ALA A 395 -40.00 26.23 -6.94
C ALA A 395 -39.28 26.76 -8.18
N ILE A 396 -38.98 25.91 -9.16
CA ILE A 396 -38.40 26.30 -10.47
C ILE A 396 -39.38 27.21 -11.22
N ASN A 397 -40.65 26.81 -11.35
CA ASN A 397 -41.67 27.60 -12.04
C ASN A 397 -41.84 28.99 -11.39
N ASN A 398 -41.89 29.03 -10.06
CA ASN A 398 -41.91 30.28 -9.31
C ASN A 398 -40.64 31.09 -9.52
N GLY A 399 -39.46 30.47 -9.56
CA GLY A 399 -38.19 31.15 -9.83
C GLY A 399 -38.17 31.79 -11.22
N ILE A 400 -38.64 31.07 -12.23
CA ILE A 400 -38.73 31.56 -13.62
C ILE A 400 -39.70 32.75 -13.70
N SER A 401 -40.87 32.69 -13.03
CA SER A 401 -41.86 33.77 -13.09
C SER A 401 -41.38 35.11 -12.50
N HIS A 402 -40.29 35.11 -11.74
CA HIS A 402 -39.67 36.31 -11.17
C HIS A 402 -38.46 36.81 -11.98
N LEU A 403 -38.09 36.13 -13.07
CA LEU A 403 -37.04 36.58 -13.97
C LEU A 403 -37.60 37.60 -14.98
N PRO A 404 -36.94 38.75 -15.18
CA PRO A 404 -37.37 39.71 -16.18
C PRO A 404 -37.19 39.14 -17.59
N ASN A 405 -38.25 39.21 -18.40
CA ASN A 405 -38.28 38.74 -19.79
C ASN A 405 -38.05 37.23 -19.98
N ALA A 406 -38.50 36.39 -19.03
CA ALA A 406 -38.36 34.93 -19.07
C ALA A 406 -39.66 34.20 -19.41
#